data_AF-A0A9X7CH67-F1
#
_entry.id   AF-A0A9X7CH67-F1
#
_cell.length_a   1.000
_cell.length_b   1.000
_cell.length_c   1.000
_cell.angle_alpha   90.00
_cell.angle_beta   90.00
_cell.angle_gamma   90.00
#
_symmetry.space_group_name_H-M   'P 1'
#
loop_
_entity.id
_entity.type
_entity.pdbx_description
1 polymer ?
#
loop_
_entity_poly.entity_id
_entity_poly.type
_entity_poly.pdbx_seq_one_letter_code
_entity_poly.pdbx_strand_id
1 'polypeptide(L)'
;MKMNKAPVNVQPTINFREVIGKGYNRFWHSKNFYRVCKGSRGSKKSKTTVINLTKRLMQYPWANILVIRRFSNTLKQSCYTDFKWAVYRLKVQHLFKFNESMPEITYTPTGQKILFRGLDSPLKITSITVNVGILCWAWFEEAYEIEDQHKFETVVESIRGSYDSPDFFKQITVTFNPWSENHWLKSYFFDEDTQAYDTFAITTTYKCNEWLDEQDRARY
;
A
#
# COMPACT_ATOMS: atom_id res chain seq x y z
N MET A 1 47.22 -22.42 15.24
CA MET A 1 45.79 -22.61 14.97
C MET A 1 45.16 -21.23 14.75
N LYS A 2 44.99 -20.79 13.48
CA LYS A 2 44.42 -19.47 13.17
C LYS A 2 42.89 -19.58 13.22
N MET A 3 42.26 -18.91 14.18
CA MET A 3 40.81 -18.78 14.24
C MET A 3 40.36 -17.84 13.12
N ASN A 4 39.68 -18.39 12.12
CA ASN A 4 38.98 -17.60 11.11
C ASN A 4 37.80 -16.90 11.79
N LYS A 5 37.87 -15.56 11.90
CA LYS A 5 36.70 -14.75 12.29
C LYS A 5 35.65 -14.89 11.20
N ALA A 6 34.44 -15.31 11.58
CA ALA A 6 33.29 -15.31 10.69
C ALA A 6 33.08 -13.89 10.12
N PRO A 7 32.71 -13.76 8.82
CA PRO A 7 32.50 -12.45 8.23
C PRO A 7 31.37 -11.74 8.97
N VAL A 8 31.66 -10.53 9.45
CA VAL A 8 30.67 -9.62 10.02
C VAL A 8 29.67 -9.32 8.91
N ASN A 9 28.44 -9.79 9.08
CA ASN A 9 27.37 -9.59 8.12
C ASN A 9 26.89 -8.13 8.25
N VAL A 10 27.59 -7.22 7.57
CA VAL A 10 27.22 -5.80 7.52
C VAL A 10 25.92 -5.72 6.70
N GLN A 11 24.78 -5.67 7.37
CA GLN A 11 23.54 -5.35 6.68
C GLN A 11 23.68 -3.95 6.08
N PRO A 12 23.47 -3.76 4.77
CA PRO A 12 23.62 -2.45 4.15
C PRO A 12 22.62 -1.47 4.76
N THR A 13 23.13 -0.36 5.31
CA THR A 13 22.30 0.74 5.81
C THR A 13 21.51 1.34 4.65
N ILE A 14 20.18 1.22 4.67
CA ILE A 14 19.31 1.74 3.61
C ILE A 14 18.97 3.20 3.91
N ASN A 15 19.33 4.10 2.99
CA ASN A 15 18.86 5.49 3.03
C ASN A 15 17.42 5.58 2.52
N PHE A 16 16.44 5.61 3.43
CA PHE A 16 15.03 5.69 3.07
C PHE A 16 14.67 6.93 2.25
N ARG A 17 15.39 8.04 2.43
CA ARG A 17 15.15 9.27 1.66
C ARG A 17 15.44 9.06 0.19
N GLU A 18 16.49 8.31 -0.14
CA GLU A 18 16.82 7.92 -1.52
C GLU A 18 15.87 6.86 -2.06
N VAL A 19 15.45 5.91 -1.22
CA VAL A 19 14.53 4.84 -1.62
C VAL A 19 13.15 5.37 -2.02
N ILE A 20 12.64 6.39 -1.31
CA ILE A 20 11.29 6.95 -1.48
C ILE A 20 11.29 8.16 -2.43
N GLY A 21 12.27 9.04 -2.29
CA GLY A 21 12.32 10.30 -3.02
C GLY A 21 11.61 11.46 -2.38
N LYS A 22 11.23 12.43 -3.22
CA LYS A 22 10.57 13.68 -2.82
C LYS A 22 9.05 13.62 -3.05
N GLY A 23 8.31 14.61 -2.50
CA GLY A 23 6.88 14.82 -2.79
C GLY A 23 5.88 14.01 -1.96
N TYR A 24 6.33 12.96 -1.25
CA TYR A 24 5.44 12.05 -0.50
C TYR A 24 5.53 12.15 1.02
N ASN A 25 6.23 13.15 1.58
CA ASN A 25 6.48 13.21 3.04
C ASN A 25 5.18 13.17 3.87
N ARG A 26 4.20 14.02 3.55
CA ARG A 26 2.90 14.03 4.26
C ARG A 26 2.14 12.72 4.10
N PHE A 27 2.08 12.19 2.87
CA PHE A 27 1.47 10.88 2.60
C PHE A 27 2.16 9.75 3.39
N TRP A 28 3.48 9.77 3.47
CA TRP A 28 4.27 8.76 4.15
C TRP A 28 3.97 8.67 5.65
N HIS A 29 3.80 9.83 6.29
CA HIS A 29 3.59 9.96 7.73
C HIS A 29 2.12 10.00 8.16
N SER A 30 1.17 10.25 7.24
CA SER A 30 -0.26 10.28 7.57
C SER A 30 -0.73 8.94 8.15
N LYS A 31 -1.44 9.04 9.29
CA LYS A 31 -2.18 7.96 9.96
C LYS A 31 -3.70 8.18 9.92
N ASN A 32 -4.17 9.18 9.16
CA ASN A 32 -5.59 9.42 8.92
C ASN A 32 -6.27 8.15 8.42
N PHE A 33 -7.52 7.93 8.80
CA PHE A 33 -8.30 6.77 8.43
C PHE A 33 -8.37 6.62 6.90
N TYR A 34 -8.68 7.69 6.17
CA TYR A 34 -8.50 7.71 4.72
C TYR A 34 -7.20 8.42 4.34
N ARG A 35 -6.34 7.70 3.60
CA ARG A 35 -5.09 8.25 3.05
C ARG A 35 -5.12 8.14 1.53
N VAL A 36 -5.47 9.23 0.87
CA VAL A 36 -5.83 9.27 -0.54
C VAL A 36 -4.78 10.03 -1.34
N CYS A 37 -4.35 9.45 -2.46
CA CYS A 37 -3.41 10.07 -3.38
C CYS A 37 -3.88 9.92 -4.83
N LYS A 38 -4.31 11.03 -5.43
CA LYS A 38 -4.56 11.10 -6.87
C LYS A 38 -3.34 11.64 -7.60
N GLY A 39 -3.16 11.32 -8.87
CA GLY A 39 -2.07 11.95 -9.62
C GLY A 39 -1.84 11.40 -11.02
N SER A 40 -0.88 11.99 -11.74
CA SER A 40 -0.55 11.57 -13.11
C SER A 40 0.12 10.19 -13.15
N ARG A 41 0.18 9.59 -14.35
CA ARG A 41 1.17 8.53 -14.62
C ARG A 41 2.57 9.06 -14.34
N GLY A 42 3.48 8.15 -13.94
CA GLY A 42 4.85 8.51 -13.60
C GLY A 42 5.02 9.26 -12.27
N SER A 43 3.97 9.49 -11.46
CA SER A 43 4.14 10.22 -10.18
C SER A 43 4.61 9.37 -8.99
N LYS A 44 4.88 8.07 -9.17
CA LYS A 44 5.31 7.08 -8.14
C LYS A 44 4.27 6.62 -7.10
N LYS A 45 2.99 6.98 -7.20
CA LYS A 45 1.96 6.67 -6.18
C LYS A 45 2.03 5.22 -5.68
N SER A 46 1.87 4.27 -6.59
CA SER A 46 1.83 2.84 -6.27
C SER A 46 3.14 2.36 -5.66
N LYS A 47 4.28 2.74 -6.25
CA LYS A 47 5.62 2.38 -5.77
C LYS A 47 5.89 2.92 -4.37
N THR A 48 5.53 4.17 -4.10
CA THR A 48 5.66 4.75 -2.76
C THR A 48 4.73 4.08 -1.76
N THR A 49 3.50 3.75 -2.15
CA THR A 49 2.54 3.04 -1.29
C THR A 49 3.05 1.66 -0.89
N VAL A 50 3.54 0.84 -1.82
CA VAL A 50 4.05 -0.50 -1.47
C VAL A 50 5.29 -0.45 -0.58
N ILE A 51 6.22 0.49 -0.80
CA ILE A 51 7.37 0.66 0.10
C ILE A 51 6.90 1.06 1.50
N ASN A 52 5.94 1.99 1.58
CA ASN A 52 5.39 2.45 2.86
C ASN A 52 4.71 1.32 3.62
N LEU A 53 3.83 0.56 2.95
CA LEU A 53 3.09 -0.55 3.54
C LEU A 53 4.03 -1.69 3.95
N THR A 54 5.01 -2.06 3.13
CA THR A 54 6.02 -3.08 3.49
C THR A 54 6.81 -2.66 4.73
N LYS A 55 7.30 -1.41 4.78
CA LYS A 55 7.99 -0.89 5.97
C LYS A 55 7.10 -0.94 7.21
N ARG A 56 5.86 -0.49 7.09
CA ARG A 56 4.91 -0.46 8.21
C ARG A 56 4.58 -1.88 8.68
N LEU A 57 4.37 -2.84 7.79
CA LEU A 57 4.12 -4.23 8.17
C LEU A 57 5.25 -4.78 9.05
N MET A 58 6.51 -4.52 8.70
CA MET A 58 7.68 -4.93 9.49
C MET A 58 7.79 -4.19 10.83
N GLN A 59 7.26 -2.96 10.91
CA GLN A 59 7.34 -2.11 12.09
C GLN A 59 6.25 -2.42 13.12
N TYR A 60 5.04 -2.77 12.67
CA TYR A 60 3.86 -2.91 13.53
C TYR A 60 3.39 -4.36 13.52
N PRO A 61 3.78 -5.19 14.51
CA PRO A 61 3.54 -6.65 14.51
C PRO A 61 2.06 -7.04 14.59
N TRP A 62 1.19 -6.10 14.95
CA TRP A 62 -0.26 -6.28 15.03
C TRP A 62 -0.98 -6.15 13.68
N ALA A 63 -0.32 -5.70 12.62
CA ALA A 63 -0.99 -5.31 11.38
C ALA A 63 -1.06 -6.42 10.32
N ASN A 64 -2.14 -6.46 9.56
CA ASN A 64 -2.21 -7.17 8.28
C ASN A 64 -2.78 -6.23 7.22
N ILE A 65 -2.42 -6.48 5.96
CA ILE A 65 -2.77 -5.62 4.83
C ILE A 65 -3.70 -6.36 3.89
N LEU A 66 -4.82 -5.72 3.53
CA LEU A 66 -5.67 -6.12 2.43
C LEU A 66 -5.39 -5.23 1.21
N VAL A 67 -5.07 -5.83 0.07
CA VAL A 67 -4.80 -5.13 -1.20
C VAL A 67 -5.93 -5.43 -2.17
N ILE A 68 -6.51 -4.38 -2.73
CA ILE A 68 -7.75 -4.43 -3.48
C ILE A 68 -7.57 -3.76 -4.83
N ARG A 69 -8.09 -4.41 -5.86
CA ARG A 69 -8.31 -3.87 -7.21
C ARG A 69 -9.72 -4.22 -7.67
N ARG A 70 -10.18 -3.66 -8.79
CA ARG A 70 -11.48 -4.03 -9.38
C ARG A 70 -11.57 -5.52 -9.68
N PHE A 71 -10.56 -6.09 -10.35
CA PHE A 71 -10.56 -7.48 -10.79
C PHE A 71 -9.40 -8.28 -10.17
N SER A 72 -9.74 -9.43 -9.57
CA SER A 72 -8.78 -10.30 -8.88
C SER A 72 -7.62 -10.78 -9.78
N ASN A 73 -7.92 -11.09 -11.05
CA ASN A 73 -6.94 -11.60 -12.02
C ASN A 73 -5.82 -10.59 -12.36
N THR A 74 -6.02 -9.29 -12.10
CA THR A 74 -5.00 -8.26 -12.35
C THR A 74 -3.97 -8.14 -11.22
N LEU A 75 -4.28 -8.63 -10.02
CA LEU A 75 -3.46 -8.40 -8.82
C LEU A 75 -2.10 -9.07 -8.88
N LYS A 76 -2.03 -10.28 -9.45
CA LYS A 76 -0.80 -11.09 -9.45
C LYS A 76 0.31 -10.41 -10.26
N GLN A 77 -0.03 -9.88 -11.44
CA GLN A 77 0.92 -9.18 -12.31
C GLN A 77 1.12 -7.69 -11.93
N SER A 78 0.26 -7.13 -11.07
CA SER A 78 0.35 -5.73 -10.62
C SER A 78 0.85 -5.62 -9.16
N CYS A 79 -0.05 -5.40 -8.21
CA CYS A 79 0.27 -5.08 -6.82
C CYS A 79 1.15 -6.14 -6.15
N TYR A 80 0.92 -7.43 -6.43
CA TYR A 80 1.72 -8.51 -5.85
C TYR A 80 3.20 -8.42 -6.29
N THR A 81 3.42 -8.19 -7.60
CA THR A 81 4.75 -7.92 -8.15
C THR A 81 5.36 -6.64 -7.57
N ASP A 82 4.56 -5.61 -7.32
CA ASP A 82 5.03 -4.37 -6.69
C ASP A 82 5.48 -4.57 -5.24
N PHE A 83 4.79 -5.40 -4.46
CA PHE A 83 5.23 -5.77 -3.12
C PHE A 83 6.52 -6.60 -3.15
N LYS A 84 6.64 -7.56 -4.08
CA LYS A 84 7.91 -8.27 -4.33
C LYS A 84 9.03 -7.26 -4.59
N TRP A 85 8.83 -6.36 -5.56
CA TRP A 85 9.79 -5.31 -5.89
C TRP A 85 10.17 -4.45 -4.67
N ALA A 86 9.21 -4.04 -3.85
CA ALA A 86 9.47 -3.24 -2.65
C ALA A 86 10.34 -4.01 -1.63
N VAL A 87 10.05 -5.28 -1.42
CA VAL A 87 10.82 -6.17 -0.54
C VAL A 87 12.27 -6.33 -1.01
N TYR A 88 12.49 -6.53 -2.33
CA TYR A 88 13.83 -6.57 -2.91
C TYR A 88 14.55 -5.22 -2.82
N ARG A 89 13.85 -4.12 -3.12
CA ARG A 89 14.41 -2.75 -3.03
C ARG A 89 14.82 -2.40 -1.60
N LEU A 90 14.06 -2.89 -0.62
CA LEU A 90 14.37 -2.78 0.81
C LEU A 90 15.37 -3.85 1.30
N LYS A 91 15.86 -4.74 0.44
CA LYS A 91 16.83 -5.81 0.76
C LYS A 91 16.39 -6.73 1.93
N VAL A 92 15.08 -6.90 2.12
CA VAL A 92 14.47 -7.69 3.20
C VAL A 92 13.81 -8.99 2.71
N GLN A 93 14.08 -9.43 1.49
CA GLN A 93 13.47 -10.62 0.88
C GLN A 93 13.61 -11.91 1.68
N HIS A 94 14.66 -12.04 2.49
CA HIS A 94 14.86 -13.17 3.39
C HIS A 94 13.83 -13.27 4.54
N LEU A 95 13.09 -12.19 4.80
CA LEU A 95 12.03 -12.11 5.81
C LEU A 95 10.62 -12.33 5.23
N PHE A 96 10.51 -12.60 3.92
CA PHE A 96 9.22 -12.73 3.25
C PHE A 96 9.09 -14.07 2.53
N LYS A 97 7.92 -14.69 2.68
CA LYS A 97 7.52 -15.87 1.91
C LYS A 97 6.53 -15.44 0.84
N PHE A 98 6.87 -15.72 -0.41
CA PHE A 98 6.01 -15.48 -1.57
C PHE A 98 5.30 -16.78 -1.93
N ASN A 99 3.97 -16.77 -1.90
CA ASN A 99 3.17 -17.89 -2.34
C ASN A 99 2.74 -17.68 -3.80
N GLU A 100 3.15 -18.57 -4.71
CA GLU A 100 2.79 -18.46 -6.13
C GLU A 100 1.37 -18.95 -6.43
N SER A 101 0.84 -19.87 -5.62
CA SER A 101 -0.48 -20.48 -5.85
C SER A 101 -1.60 -19.71 -5.15
N MET A 102 -1.30 -19.02 -4.05
CA MET A 102 -2.26 -18.17 -3.36
C MET A 102 -1.85 -16.70 -3.41
N PRO A 103 -2.80 -15.77 -3.63
CA PRO A 103 -2.51 -14.36 -3.70
C PRO A 103 -2.32 -13.78 -2.28
N GLU A 104 -1.25 -14.21 -1.61
CA GLU A 104 -0.79 -13.73 -0.31
C GLU A 104 0.75 -13.72 -0.19
N ILE A 105 1.26 -12.79 0.62
CA ILE A 105 2.68 -12.69 1.00
C ILE A 105 2.75 -12.71 2.53
N THR A 106 3.64 -13.52 3.09
CA THR A 106 3.83 -13.61 4.55
C THR A 106 5.12 -12.94 4.98
N TYR A 107 5.06 -12.09 6.00
CA TYR A 107 6.24 -11.64 6.74
C TYR A 107 6.59 -12.71 7.79
N THR A 108 7.65 -13.45 7.56
CA THR A 108 7.96 -14.69 8.30
C THR A 108 8.31 -14.50 9.78
N PRO A 109 8.90 -13.39 10.25
CA PRO A 109 9.23 -13.23 11.67
C PRO A 109 8.02 -13.23 12.60
N THR A 110 6.86 -12.77 12.13
CA THR A 110 5.63 -12.65 12.94
C THR A 110 4.46 -13.47 12.39
N GLY A 111 4.50 -13.85 11.11
CA GLY A 111 3.40 -14.54 10.43
C GLY A 111 2.32 -13.60 9.87
N GLN A 112 2.50 -12.28 9.97
CA GLN A 112 1.59 -11.29 9.37
C GLN A 112 1.52 -11.44 7.85
N LYS A 113 0.38 -11.08 7.27
CA LYS A 113 0.08 -11.27 5.85
C LYS A 113 -0.25 -9.97 5.12
N ILE A 114 0.09 -9.99 3.83
CA ILE A 114 -0.47 -9.12 2.80
C ILE A 114 -1.37 -10.01 1.94
N LEU A 115 -2.67 -9.72 1.93
CA LEU A 115 -3.70 -10.47 1.24
C LEU A 115 -4.17 -9.68 0.02
N PHE A 116 -4.37 -10.33 -1.14
CA PHE A 116 -4.79 -9.66 -2.37
C PHE A 116 -6.16 -10.17 -2.81
N ARG A 117 -7.13 -9.27 -3.04
CA ARG A 117 -8.51 -9.60 -3.42
C ARG A 117 -9.07 -8.63 -4.46
N GLY A 118 -9.90 -9.14 -5.36
CA GLY A 118 -10.65 -8.32 -6.32
C GLY A 118 -12.07 -8.03 -5.85
N LEU A 119 -12.63 -6.89 -6.28
CA LEU A 119 -14.03 -6.51 -6.02
C LEU A 119 -15.05 -7.22 -6.92
N ASP A 120 -14.61 -8.18 -7.75
CA ASP A 120 -15.49 -9.11 -8.45
C ASP A 120 -16.25 -10.05 -7.49
N SER A 121 -15.84 -10.15 -6.22
CA SER A 121 -16.58 -10.87 -5.18
C SER A 121 -16.50 -10.17 -3.81
N PRO A 122 -17.16 -9.02 -3.60
CA PRO A 122 -17.03 -8.21 -2.38
C PRO A 122 -17.41 -8.96 -1.10
N LEU A 123 -18.46 -9.79 -1.16
CA LEU A 123 -18.92 -10.59 -0.01
C LEU A 123 -17.91 -11.65 0.44
N LYS A 124 -16.96 -12.07 -0.42
CA LYS A 124 -15.86 -12.95 -0.01
C LYS A 124 -14.76 -12.19 0.73
N ILE A 125 -14.73 -10.87 0.63
CA ILE A 125 -13.76 -10.01 1.31
C ILE A 125 -14.21 -9.77 2.75
N THR A 126 -15.51 -9.63 2.99
CA THR A 126 -16.07 -9.31 4.32
C THR A 126 -15.87 -10.41 5.37
N SER A 127 -15.58 -11.64 4.93
CA SER A 127 -15.31 -12.79 5.79
C SER A 127 -13.83 -13.09 6.00
N ILE A 128 -12.93 -12.24 5.49
CA ILE A 128 -11.49 -12.45 5.63
C ILE A 128 -11.05 -12.28 7.09
N THR A 129 -10.35 -13.30 7.58
CA THR A 129 -9.72 -13.30 8.91
C THR A 129 -8.23 -13.58 8.76
N VAL A 130 -7.47 -13.24 9.81
CA VAL A 130 -6.02 -13.42 9.88
C VAL A 130 -5.68 -14.16 11.17
N ASN A 131 -4.67 -15.03 11.12
CA ASN A 131 -4.31 -15.89 12.25
C ASN A 131 -3.46 -15.17 13.32
N VAL A 132 -2.82 -14.06 12.95
CA VAL A 132 -1.97 -13.25 13.82
C VAL A 132 -2.31 -11.78 13.60
N GLY A 133 -2.41 -11.00 14.67
CA GLY A 133 -2.72 -9.58 14.60
C GLY A 133 -4.14 -9.30 14.10
N ILE A 134 -4.32 -8.18 13.40
CA ILE A 134 -5.61 -7.65 12.96
C ILE A 134 -5.52 -7.23 11.50
N LEU A 135 -6.61 -7.42 10.75
CA LEU A 135 -6.77 -6.85 9.42
C LEU A 135 -7.19 -5.37 9.53
N CYS A 136 -6.19 -4.51 9.70
CA CYS A 136 -6.39 -3.10 10.07
C CYS A 136 -6.04 -2.11 8.95
N TRP A 137 -5.37 -2.55 7.89
CA TRP A 137 -5.02 -1.70 6.76
C TRP A 137 -5.54 -2.27 5.45
N ALA A 138 -6.15 -1.41 4.63
CA ALA A 138 -6.49 -1.72 3.26
C ALA A 138 -5.81 -0.76 2.27
N TRP A 139 -5.49 -1.26 1.09
CA TRP A 139 -5.03 -0.45 -0.03
C TRP A 139 -5.88 -0.74 -1.27
N PHE A 140 -6.62 0.26 -1.72
CA PHE A 140 -7.33 0.24 -2.99
C PHE A 140 -6.45 0.88 -4.07
N GLU A 141 -5.89 0.03 -4.92
CA GLU A 141 -5.10 0.45 -6.08
C GLU A 141 -5.99 0.63 -7.31
N GLU A 142 -5.65 1.63 -8.13
CA GLU A 142 -6.43 2.03 -9.31
C GLU A 142 -7.91 2.21 -8.97
N ALA A 143 -8.19 2.88 -7.85
CA ALA A 143 -9.53 3.00 -7.30
C ALA A 143 -10.54 3.66 -8.26
N TYR A 144 -10.07 4.39 -9.28
CA TYR A 144 -10.94 4.93 -10.35
C TYR A 144 -11.67 3.84 -11.14
N GLU A 145 -11.16 2.60 -11.17
CA GLU A 145 -11.88 1.49 -11.80
C GLU A 145 -13.11 1.04 -11.00
N ILE A 146 -13.22 1.44 -9.74
CA ILE A 146 -14.32 1.07 -8.84
C ILE A 146 -15.49 2.02 -9.12
N GLU A 147 -16.51 1.54 -9.83
CA GLU A 147 -17.62 2.37 -10.31
C GLU A 147 -18.61 2.77 -9.21
N ASP A 148 -18.65 2.01 -8.11
CA ASP A 148 -19.66 2.12 -7.08
C ASP A 148 -19.02 2.34 -5.71
N GLN A 149 -19.29 3.51 -5.12
CA GLN A 149 -18.83 3.88 -3.78
C GLN A 149 -19.29 2.86 -2.72
N HIS A 150 -20.48 2.29 -2.85
CA HIS A 150 -21.01 1.35 -1.87
C HIS A 150 -20.18 0.05 -1.80
N LYS A 151 -19.67 -0.42 -2.95
CA LYS A 151 -18.74 -1.57 -2.98
C LYS A 151 -17.43 -1.27 -2.26
N PHE A 152 -16.94 -0.04 -2.37
CA PHE A 152 -15.77 0.41 -1.62
C PHE A 152 -16.06 0.41 -0.11
N GLU A 153 -17.16 1.04 0.30
CA GLU A 153 -17.57 1.15 1.72
C GLU A 153 -17.79 -0.22 2.38
N THR A 154 -18.44 -1.15 1.68
CA THR A 154 -18.66 -2.53 2.17
C THR A 154 -17.34 -3.21 2.56
N VAL A 155 -16.27 -2.99 1.79
CA VAL A 155 -14.96 -3.55 2.13
C VAL A 155 -14.28 -2.75 3.25
N VAL A 156 -14.47 -1.44 3.30
CA VAL A 156 -13.96 -0.61 4.41
C VAL A 156 -14.54 -1.05 5.76
N GLU A 157 -15.81 -1.47 5.83
CA GLU A 157 -16.44 -2.01 7.05
C GLU A 157 -15.73 -3.27 7.59
N SER A 158 -15.02 -3.99 6.73
CA SER A 158 -14.22 -5.16 7.12
C SER A 158 -12.93 -4.78 7.85
N ILE A 159 -12.48 -3.52 7.70
CA ILE A 159 -11.30 -2.98 8.37
C ILE A 159 -11.69 -2.44 9.74
N ARG A 160 -11.78 -3.37 10.69
CA ARG A 160 -12.27 -3.13 12.05
C ARG A 160 -11.43 -3.87 13.10
N GLY A 161 -11.78 -3.70 14.38
CA GLY A 161 -11.06 -4.27 15.53
C GLY A 161 -10.31 -3.23 16.36
N SER A 162 -9.67 -3.68 17.43
CA SER A 162 -8.85 -2.86 18.33
C SER A 162 -7.64 -3.67 18.78
N TYR A 163 -6.52 -2.97 19.02
CA TYR A 163 -5.31 -3.56 19.59
C TYR A 163 -4.81 -2.64 20.69
N ASP A 164 -4.36 -3.22 21.81
CA ASP A 164 -3.80 -2.45 22.92
C ASP A 164 -2.37 -2.02 22.58
N SER A 165 -2.26 -0.91 21.85
CA SER A 165 -0.99 -0.24 21.58
C SER A 165 -1.21 1.26 21.41
N PRO A 166 -0.35 2.13 21.99
CA PRO A 166 -0.46 3.58 21.82
C PRO A 166 -0.24 4.04 20.39
N ASP A 167 0.34 3.19 19.53
CA ASP A 167 0.61 3.49 18.13
C ASP A 167 -0.41 2.88 17.16
N PHE A 168 -1.44 2.19 17.68
CA PHE A 168 -2.46 1.51 16.90
C PHE A 168 -3.28 2.48 16.06
N PHE A 169 -3.51 2.11 14.79
CA PHE A 169 -4.38 2.86 13.88
C PHE A 169 -4.87 1.97 12.75
N LYS A 170 -6.07 2.29 12.24
CA LYS A 170 -6.63 1.71 11.02
C LYS A 170 -6.44 2.69 9.88
N GLN A 171 -6.31 2.18 8.66
CA GLN A 171 -6.10 3.05 7.51
C GLN A 171 -6.53 2.39 6.21
N ILE A 172 -7.28 3.14 5.41
CA ILE A 172 -7.64 2.88 4.03
C ILE A 172 -6.78 3.77 3.15
N THR A 173 -5.80 3.17 2.48
CA THR A 173 -5.00 3.87 1.47
C THR A 173 -5.69 3.75 0.12
N VAL A 174 -5.81 4.87 -0.60
CA VAL A 174 -6.48 4.91 -1.91
C VAL A 174 -5.57 5.61 -2.91
N THR A 175 -5.29 4.97 -4.04
CA THR A 175 -4.47 5.55 -5.12
C THR A 175 -5.17 5.41 -6.46
N PHE A 176 -5.19 6.50 -7.24
CA PHE A 176 -5.82 6.50 -8.56
C PHE A 176 -5.28 7.61 -9.47
N ASN A 177 -5.49 7.44 -10.77
CA ASN A 177 -5.32 8.52 -11.73
C ASN A 177 -6.71 9.13 -11.98
N PRO A 178 -6.90 10.45 -11.81
CA PRO A 178 -8.19 11.08 -12.08
C PRO A 178 -8.46 11.12 -13.59
N TRP A 179 -9.70 10.82 -13.99
CA TRP A 179 -10.12 10.88 -15.40
C TRP A 179 -11.44 11.62 -15.61
N SER A 180 -12.35 11.58 -14.62
CA SER A 180 -13.64 12.27 -14.66
C SER A 180 -13.88 13.02 -13.35
N GLU A 181 -14.35 14.26 -13.46
CA GLU A 181 -14.79 15.08 -12.33
C GLU A 181 -16.11 14.57 -11.73
N ASN A 182 -16.89 13.79 -12.48
CA ASN A 182 -18.16 13.23 -11.99
C ASN A 182 -17.97 11.91 -11.24
N HIS A 183 -16.73 11.43 -11.09
CA HIS A 183 -16.45 10.20 -10.37
C HIS A 183 -16.62 10.39 -8.86
N TRP A 184 -17.26 9.44 -8.18
CA TRP A 184 -17.57 9.53 -6.74
C TRP A 184 -16.35 9.82 -5.86
N LEU A 185 -15.18 9.27 -6.23
CA LEU A 185 -13.88 9.55 -5.58
C LEU A 185 -13.56 11.05 -5.41
N LYS A 186 -13.99 11.92 -6.33
CA LYS A 186 -13.77 13.36 -6.21
C LYS A 186 -14.61 13.90 -5.05
N SER A 187 -15.93 13.73 -5.13
CA SER A 187 -16.84 14.17 -4.08
C SER A 187 -16.44 13.60 -2.73
N TYR A 188 -16.24 12.28 -2.65
CA TYR A 188 -16.01 11.59 -1.39
C TYR A 188 -14.67 11.91 -0.71
N PHE A 189 -13.64 12.33 -1.45
CA PHE A 189 -12.30 12.56 -0.86
C PHE A 189 -11.71 13.95 -1.06
N PHE A 190 -12.20 14.74 -2.00
CA PHE A 190 -11.59 16.02 -2.40
C PHE A 190 -12.52 17.22 -2.30
N ASP A 191 -13.84 17.04 -2.31
CA ASP A 191 -14.78 18.14 -2.18
C ASP A 191 -15.04 18.40 -0.69
N GLU A 192 -14.91 19.65 -0.24
CA GLU A 192 -14.92 20.01 1.19
C GLU A 192 -16.24 19.64 1.89
N ASP A 193 -17.37 19.83 1.20
CA ASP A 193 -18.71 19.62 1.76
C ASP A 193 -19.07 18.13 1.94
N THR A 194 -18.42 17.24 1.20
CA THR A 194 -18.75 15.80 1.14
C THR A 194 -17.56 14.90 1.50
N GLN A 195 -16.44 15.49 1.91
CA GLN A 195 -15.23 14.76 2.25
C GLN A 195 -15.48 13.79 3.41
N ALA A 196 -15.09 12.54 3.20
CA ALA A 196 -15.18 11.51 4.22
C ALA A 196 -14.38 11.86 5.48
N TYR A 197 -14.89 11.42 6.63
CA TYR A 197 -14.27 11.60 7.94
C TYR A 197 -12.78 11.22 7.94
N ASP A 198 -11.94 12.04 8.58
CA ASP A 198 -10.51 11.78 8.79
C ASP A 198 -9.77 11.42 7.48
N THR A 199 -9.88 12.32 6.49
CA THR A 199 -9.25 12.18 5.17
C THR A 199 -8.00 13.04 5.06
N PHE A 200 -6.89 12.40 4.71
CA PHE A 200 -5.75 13.05 4.08
C PHE A 200 -5.80 12.80 2.57
N ALA A 201 -5.99 13.87 1.79
CA ALA A 201 -5.97 13.81 0.32
C ALA A 201 -4.83 14.64 -0.27
N ILE A 202 -4.12 14.09 -1.25
CA ILE A 202 -3.04 14.78 -1.98
C ILE A 202 -3.12 14.52 -3.49
N THR A 203 -2.66 15.48 -4.28
CA THR A 203 -2.45 15.35 -5.72
C THR A 203 -0.95 15.34 -6.04
N THR A 204 -0.49 14.37 -6.82
CA THR A 204 0.92 14.28 -7.27
C THR A 204 1.04 14.24 -8.78
N THR A 205 2.20 14.65 -9.30
CA THR A 205 2.48 14.62 -10.75
C THR A 205 3.88 14.04 -10.99
N TYR A 206 4.19 13.71 -12.25
CA TYR A 206 5.52 13.22 -12.65
C TYR A 206 6.68 14.13 -12.19
N LYS A 207 6.42 15.41 -11.93
CA LYS A 207 7.40 16.39 -11.44
C LYS A 207 8.00 16.02 -10.08
N CYS A 208 7.30 15.23 -9.25
CA CYS A 208 7.86 14.73 -7.98
C CYS A 208 8.64 13.42 -8.13
N ASN A 209 8.75 12.88 -9.34
CA ASN A 209 9.46 11.63 -9.61
C ASN A 209 10.88 11.89 -10.11
N GLU A 210 11.85 11.78 -9.20
CA GLU A 210 13.27 11.85 -9.54
C GLU A 210 13.82 10.59 -10.22
N TRP A 211 13.04 9.52 -10.37
CA TRP A 211 13.44 8.27 -11.05
C TRP A 211 13.17 8.29 -12.56
N LEU A 212 12.43 9.30 -13.07
CA LEU A 212 12.22 9.44 -14.52
C LEU A 212 13.49 9.99 -15.17
N ASP A 213 13.89 9.36 -16.27
CA ASP A 213 14.94 9.86 -17.15
C ASP A 213 14.46 11.05 -18.00
N GLU A 214 15.35 11.60 -18.82
CA GLU A 214 15.04 12.74 -19.69
C GLU A 214 14.00 12.38 -20.76
N GLN A 215 14.04 11.16 -21.29
CA GLN A 215 13.09 10.70 -22.31
C GLN A 215 11.68 10.60 -21.74
N ASP A 216 11.54 10.05 -20.54
CA ASP A 216 10.27 9.96 -19.81
C ASP A 216 9.72 11.34 -19.49
N ARG A 217 10.58 12.28 -19.07
CA ARG A 217 10.17 13.67 -18.78
C ARG A 217 9.70 14.41 -20.01
N ALA A 218 10.30 14.17 -21.17
CA ALA A 218 9.94 14.84 -22.42
C ALA A 218 8.55 14.46 -22.94
N ARG A 219 7.94 13.37 -22.43
CA ARG A 219 6.60 12.91 -22.84
C ARG A 219 5.43 13.63 -22.14
N TYR A 220 5.69 14.47 -21.14
CA TYR A 220 4.67 15.11 -20.31
C TYR A 220 4.71 16.64 -20.40
#